data_AF-A0A0K2RMG4-F1
#
_entry.id   AF-A0A0K2RMG4-F1
#
_cell.length_a   1.000
_cell.length_b   1.000
_cell.length_c   1.000
_cell.angle_alpha   90.00
_cell.angle_beta   90.00
_cell.angle_gamma   90.00
#
_symmetry.space_group_name_H-M   'P 1'
#
loop_
_entity.id
_entity.type
_entity.pdbx_description
1 polymer ?
#
loop_
_entity_poly.entity_id
_entity_poly.type
_entity_poly.pdbx_seq_one_letter_code
_entity_poly.pdbx_strand_id
1 'polypeptide(L)'
;MEPVVEASGRVLEAARTAEPSGGGASDGGILAGLRAAAIAGISAIPDLSVTRGRLRLIAEHPELASRSYDALAPQRDGARLYLVAQGVRESAARYLCAAYLGATFEAWMQWAAGTDPDPGPYLAEAVGVLRVPASRPGG
;
A
#
# COMPACT_ATOMS: atom_id res chain seq x y z
N MET A 1 4.61 -6.01 -12.50
CA MET A 1 3.86 -5.39 -11.38
C MET A 1 2.58 -4.69 -11.82
N GLU A 2 2.40 -4.43 -13.12
CA GLU A 2 1.24 -3.70 -13.67
C GLU A 2 -0.14 -4.18 -13.17
N PRO A 3 -0.47 -5.50 -13.12
CA PRO A 3 -1.79 -5.95 -12.65
C PRO A 3 -2.05 -5.67 -11.16
N VAL A 4 -1.00 -5.72 -10.35
CA VAL A 4 -1.04 -5.48 -8.89
C VAL A 4 -1.27 -3.99 -8.62
N VAL A 5 -0.55 -3.13 -9.35
CA VAL A 5 -0.66 -1.67 -9.26
C VAL A 5 -2.05 -1.22 -9.70
N GLU A 6 -2.59 -1.78 -10.79
CA GLU A 6 -3.95 -1.49 -11.25
C GLU A 6 -5.03 -1.93 -10.27
N ALA A 7 -4.94 -3.16 -9.74
CA ALA A 7 -5.92 -3.66 -8.78
C ALA A 7 -5.94 -2.83 -7.49
N SER A 8 -4.76 -2.48 -6.99
CA SER A 8 -4.62 -1.57 -5.84
C SER A 8 -5.21 -0.19 -6.15
N GLY A 9 -4.92 0.35 -7.33
CA GLY A 9 -5.43 1.65 -7.78
C GLY A 9 -6.95 1.69 -7.88
N ARG A 10 -7.59 0.64 -8.43
CA ARG A 10 -9.05 0.54 -8.55
C ARG A 10 -9.74 0.56 -7.18
N VAL A 11 -9.18 -0.10 -6.18
CA VAL A 11 -9.74 -0.11 -4.82
C VAL A 11 -9.61 1.25 -4.14
N LEU A 12 -8.45 1.90 -4.29
CA LEU A 12 -8.25 3.26 -3.76
C LEU A 12 -9.21 4.26 -4.41
N GLU A 13 -9.44 4.13 -5.72
CA GLU A 13 -10.36 4.98 -6.46
C GLU A 13 -11.83 4.75 -6.06
N ALA A 14 -12.23 3.49 -5.88
CA ALA A 14 -13.56 3.15 -5.38
C ALA A 14 -13.77 3.68 -3.94
N ALA A 15 -12.77 3.53 -3.07
CA ALA A 15 -12.83 4.05 -1.70
C ALA A 15 -12.82 5.58 -1.65
N ARG A 16 -12.18 6.23 -2.63
CA ARG A 16 -12.18 7.70 -2.78
C ARG A 16 -13.55 8.25 -3.18
N THR A 17 -14.29 7.51 -4.00
CA THR A 17 -15.58 7.94 -4.58
C THR A 17 -16.78 7.48 -3.77
N ALA A 18 -16.61 6.54 -2.83
CA ALA A 18 -17.65 6.15 -1.90
C ALA A 18 -18.04 7.32 -0.98
N GLU A 19 -19.34 7.62 -0.89
CA GLU A 19 -19.81 8.71 -0.03
C GLU A 19 -19.50 8.41 1.45
N PRO A 20 -18.86 9.34 2.18
CA PRO A 20 -18.62 9.16 3.60
C PRO A 20 -19.97 9.14 4.31
N SER A 21 -20.28 8.02 4.96
CA SER A 21 -21.46 7.89 5.82
C SER A 21 -21.28 8.81 7.04
N GLY A 22 -21.70 10.08 6.91
CA GLY A 22 -21.89 11.04 8.00
C GLY A 22 -20.71 11.19 8.97
N GLY A 23 -19.78 12.08 8.65
CA GLY A 23 -18.57 12.36 9.45
C GLY A 23 -17.33 11.95 8.68
N GLY A 24 -16.30 12.81 8.66
CA GLY A 24 -15.05 12.52 7.94
C GLY A 24 -14.50 11.13 8.29
N ALA A 25 -13.80 10.49 7.35
CA ALA A 25 -13.28 9.15 7.57
C ALA A 25 -12.40 9.13 8.81
N SER A 26 -12.76 8.27 9.77
CA SER A 26 -11.92 8.01 10.94
C SER A 26 -10.55 7.50 10.51
N ASP A 27 -9.51 7.74 11.30
CA ASP A 27 -8.17 7.22 11.04
C ASP A 27 -8.17 5.71 10.76
N GLY A 28 -9.02 4.96 11.49
CA GLY A 28 -9.23 3.53 11.26
C GLY A 28 -9.86 3.20 9.91
N GLY A 29 -10.81 4.01 9.43
CA GLY A 29 -11.40 3.87 8.09
C GLY A 29 -10.39 4.17 6.97
N ILE A 30 -9.55 5.19 7.17
CA ILE A 30 -8.49 5.54 6.21
C ILE A 30 -7.50 4.38 6.04
N LEU A 31 -7.01 3.82 7.16
CA LEU A 31 -6.09 2.69 7.16
C LEU A 31 -6.75 1.40 6.65
N ALA A 32 -8.05 1.20 6.91
CA ALA A 32 -8.79 0.06 6.36
C ALA A 32 -8.84 0.11 4.82
N GLY A 33 -9.02 1.30 4.22
CA GLY A 33 -8.95 1.47 2.76
C GLY A 33 -7.56 1.18 2.18
N LEU A 34 -6.49 1.63 2.86
CA LEU A 34 -5.11 1.28 2.46
C LEU A 34 -4.86 -0.24 2.55
N ARG A 35 -5.35 -0.89 3.60
CA ARG A 35 -5.24 -2.34 3.78
C ARG A 35 -6.01 -3.10 2.69
N ALA A 36 -7.22 -2.68 2.38
CA ALA A 36 -8.02 -3.28 1.30
C ALA A 36 -7.29 -3.17 -0.05
N ALA A 37 -6.69 -2.01 -0.34
CA ALA A 37 -5.90 -1.81 -1.55
C ALA A 37 -4.66 -2.71 -1.61
N ALA A 38 -3.92 -2.83 -0.51
CA ALA A 38 -2.76 -3.72 -0.42
C ALA A 38 -3.12 -5.19 -0.68
N ILE A 39 -4.22 -5.67 -0.08
CA ILE A 39 -4.68 -7.05 -0.22
C ILE A 39 -5.23 -7.32 -1.62
N ALA A 40 -5.93 -6.36 -2.24
CA ALA A 40 -6.45 -6.51 -3.60
C ALA A 40 -5.33 -6.76 -4.63
N GLY A 41 -4.14 -6.20 -4.39
CA GLY A 41 -2.94 -6.49 -5.18
C GLY A 41 -2.59 -7.99 -5.23
N ILE A 42 -2.82 -8.75 -4.15
CA ILE A 42 -2.58 -10.19 -4.10
C ILE A 42 -3.49 -10.93 -5.09
N SER A 43 -4.78 -10.58 -5.10
CA SER A 43 -5.79 -11.25 -5.93
C SER A 43 -5.54 -11.07 -7.44
N ALA A 44 -4.74 -10.08 -7.83
CA ALA A 44 -4.34 -9.84 -9.21
C ALA A 44 -3.10 -10.63 -9.64
N ILE A 45 -2.48 -11.41 -8.73
CA ILE A 45 -1.30 -12.24 -9.02
C ILE A 45 -1.75 -13.65 -9.37
N PRO A 46 -1.57 -14.10 -10.63
CA PRO A 46 -2.01 -15.44 -11.04
C PRO A 46 -1.22 -16.58 -10.38
N ASP A 47 0.06 -16.34 -10.10
CA ASP A 47 0.96 -17.31 -9.47
C ASP A 47 1.87 -16.62 -8.44
N LEU A 48 1.60 -16.90 -7.18
CA LEU A 48 2.37 -16.39 -6.05
C LEU A 48 3.79 -16.99 -6.00
N SER A 49 4.00 -18.22 -6.48
CA SER A 49 5.32 -18.85 -6.49
C SER A 49 6.29 -18.11 -7.42
N VAL A 50 5.82 -17.67 -8.58
CA VAL A 50 6.59 -16.84 -9.53
C VAL A 50 6.94 -15.49 -8.89
N THR A 51 5.99 -14.88 -8.19
CA THR A 51 6.22 -13.60 -7.50
C THR A 51 7.24 -13.76 -6.37
N ARG A 52 7.14 -14.82 -5.58
CA ARG A 52 8.13 -15.17 -4.55
C ARG A 52 9.54 -15.33 -5.14
N GLY A 53 9.68 -16.08 -6.24
CA GLY A 53 10.96 -16.24 -6.92
C GLY A 53 11.56 -14.91 -7.36
N ARG A 54 10.76 -14.02 -7.95
CA ARG A 54 11.19 -12.67 -8.36
C ARG A 54 11.63 -11.82 -7.18
N LEU A 55 10.87 -11.82 -6.09
CA LEU A 55 11.20 -11.05 -4.89
C LEU A 55 12.49 -11.53 -4.22
N ARG A 56 12.75 -12.85 -4.22
CA ARG A 56 14.04 -13.40 -3.76
C ARG A 56 15.21 -12.91 -4.61
N LEU A 57 15.08 -12.92 -5.93
CA LEU A 57 16.09 -12.36 -6.83
C LEU A 57 16.30 -10.86 -6.60
N ILE A 58 15.23 -10.10 -6.35
CA ILE A 58 15.33 -8.67 -6.00
C ILE A 58 16.07 -8.49 -4.68
N ALA A 59 15.85 -9.36 -3.69
CA ALA A 59 16.52 -9.31 -2.38
C ALA A 59 18.04 -9.45 -2.49
N GLU A 60 18.51 -10.27 -3.44
CA GLU A 60 19.93 -10.54 -3.67
C GLU A 60 20.63 -9.41 -4.44
N HIS A 61 19.88 -8.48 -5.03
CA HIS A 61 20.41 -7.44 -5.93
C HIS A 61 19.86 -6.03 -5.59
N PRO A 62 20.63 -5.19 -4.86
CA PRO A 62 20.20 -3.85 -4.45
C PRO A 62 19.73 -2.93 -5.59
N GLU A 63 20.34 -3.05 -6.77
CA GLU A 63 19.96 -2.32 -7.99
C GLU A 63 18.53 -2.65 -8.44
N LEU A 64 18.11 -3.92 -8.30
CA LEU A 64 16.76 -4.36 -8.64
C LEU A 64 15.75 -3.90 -7.60
N ALA A 65 16.14 -3.81 -6.33
CA ALA A 65 15.28 -3.28 -5.27
C ALA A 65 14.96 -1.80 -5.51
N SER A 66 15.98 -1.01 -5.85
CA SER A 66 15.82 0.42 -6.21
C SER A 66 14.87 0.60 -7.39
N ARG A 67 15.09 -0.13 -8.49
CA ARG A 67 14.18 -0.08 -9.66
C ARG A 67 12.76 -0.57 -9.37
N SER A 68 12.61 -1.57 -8.53
CA SER A 68 11.30 -2.07 -8.14
C SER A 68 10.53 -1.02 -7.35
N TYR A 69 11.21 -0.26 -6.49
CA TYR A 69 10.61 0.85 -5.77
C TYR A 69 10.14 1.98 -6.73
N ASP A 70 10.95 2.33 -7.73
CA ASP A 70 10.56 3.33 -8.75
C ASP A 70 9.31 2.91 -9.54
N ALA A 71 9.18 1.61 -9.84
CA ALA A 71 8.01 1.06 -10.53
C ALA A 71 6.70 1.16 -9.72
N LEU A 72 6.77 1.47 -8.41
CA LEU A 72 5.60 1.72 -7.55
C LEU A 72 5.10 3.17 -7.62
N ALA A 73 5.73 4.05 -8.41
CA ALA A 73 5.33 5.44 -8.56
C ALA A 73 3.82 5.66 -8.87
N PRO A 74 3.16 4.87 -9.74
CA PRO A 74 1.72 5.03 -9.95
C PRO A 74 0.88 4.66 -8.71
N GLN A 75 1.29 3.64 -7.95
CA GLN A 75 0.64 3.27 -6.69
C GLN A 75 0.82 4.35 -5.62
N ARG A 76 2.01 4.99 -5.59
CA ARG A 76 2.29 6.15 -4.75
C ARG A 76 1.31 7.29 -5.01
N ASP A 77 1.10 7.61 -6.28
CA ASP A 77 0.27 8.75 -6.66
C ASP A 77 -1.22 8.47 -6.36
N GLY A 78 -1.69 7.25 -6.61
CA GLY A 78 -3.03 6.80 -6.23
C GLY A 78 -3.28 6.84 -4.72
N ALA A 79 -2.35 6.31 -3.92
CA ALA A 79 -2.46 6.33 -2.46
C ALA A 79 -2.45 7.76 -1.91
N ARG A 80 -1.62 8.66 -2.48
CA ARG A 80 -1.60 10.07 -2.11
C ARG A 80 -2.95 10.75 -2.39
N LEU A 81 -3.52 10.55 -3.59
CA LEU A 81 -4.81 11.14 -3.96
C LEU A 81 -5.94 10.63 -3.05
N TYR A 82 -5.95 9.35 -2.73
CA TYR A 82 -6.88 8.78 -1.76
C TYR A 82 -6.75 9.47 -0.40
N LEU A 83 -5.54 9.55 0.17
CA LEU A 83 -5.31 10.16 1.48
C LEU A 83 -5.78 11.62 1.55
N VAL A 84 -5.51 12.40 0.51
CA VAL A 84 -5.95 13.80 0.43
C VAL A 84 -7.47 13.91 0.37
N ALA A 85 -8.13 13.04 -0.40
CA ALA A 85 -9.59 13.00 -0.47
C ALA A 85 -10.23 12.61 0.88
N GLN A 86 -9.53 11.84 1.70
CA GLN A 86 -9.94 11.52 3.08
C GLN A 86 -9.63 12.65 4.09
N GLY A 87 -9.16 13.81 3.63
CA GLY A 87 -8.90 14.98 4.48
C GLY A 87 -7.50 15.01 5.11
N VAL A 88 -6.60 14.09 4.75
CA VAL A 88 -5.20 14.15 5.19
C VAL A 88 -4.51 15.30 4.47
N ARG A 89 -3.84 16.18 5.24
CA ARG A 89 -3.06 17.29 4.66
C ARG A 89 -2.04 16.77 3.67
N GLU A 90 -1.90 17.44 2.53
CA GLU A 90 -1.02 17.05 1.41
C GLU A 90 0.42 16.67 1.85
N SER A 91 1.07 17.44 2.72
CA SER A 91 2.41 17.11 3.22
C SER A 91 2.44 15.83 4.06
N ALA A 92 1.41 15.61 4.89
CA ALA A 92 1.24 14.39 5.67
C ALA A 92 0.90 13.19 4.77
N ALA A 93 0.08 13.39 3.73
CA ALA A 93 -0.26 12.37 2.76
C ALA A 93 0.99 11.84 2.02
N ARG A 94 1.95 12.72 1.69
CA ARG A 94 3.24 12.30 1.11
C ARG A 94 4.07 11.42 2.05
N TYR A 95 4.18 11.79 3.33
CA TYR A 95 4.92 11.00 4.31
C TYR A 95 4.24 9.65 4.57
N LEU A 96 2.92 9.66 4.75
CA LEU A 96 2.14 8.44 4.98
C LEU A 96 2.18 7.52 3.76
N CYS A 97 2.17 8.07 2.54
CA CYS A 97 2.32 7.30 1.31
C CYS A 97 3.71 6.63 1.22
N ALA A 98 4.78 7.36 1.54
CA ALA A 98 6.13 6.78 1.59
C ALA A 98 6.22 5.66 2.64
N ALA A 99 5.65 5.87 3.84
CA ALA A 99 5.60 4.85 4.88
C ALA A 99 4.78 3.62 4.45
N TYR A 100 3.63 3.83 3.82
CA TYR A 100 2.78 2.77 3.29
C TYR A 100 3.50 1.90 2.24
N LEU A 101 4.19 2.52 1.28
CA LEU A 101 4.95 1.78 0.27
C LEU A 101 6.13 1.03 0.87
N GLY A 102 6.88 1.66 1.78
CA GLY A 102 7.99 1.00 2.47
C GLY A 102 7.53 -0.21 3.28
N ALA A 103 6.47 -0.05 4.08
CA ALA A 103 5.93 -1.13 4.91
C ALA A 103 5.37 -2.28 4.07
N THR A 104 4.62 -1.99 3.01
CA THR A 104 4.06 -3.03 2.13
C THR A 104 5.13 -3.74 1.31
N PHE A 105 6.16 -3.02 0.85
CA PHE A 105 7.32 -3.64 0.20
C PHE A 105 8.07 -4.58 1.16
N GLU A 106 8.34 -4.14 2.39
CA GLU A 106 8.98 -4.98 3.40
C GLU A 106 8.16 -6.25 3.70
N ALA A 107 6.84 -6.14 3.83
CA ALA A 107 5.96 -7.30 3.98
C ALA A 107 6.08 -8.31 2.83
N TRP A 108 6.19 -7.83 1.58
CA TRP A 108 6.44 -8.70 0.44
C TRP A 108 7.80 -9.41 0.53
N MET A 109 8.84 -8.70 0.96
CA MET A 109 10.19 -9.27 1.12
C MET A 109 10.21 -10.34 2.22
N GLN A 110 9.58 -10.09 3.36
CA GLN A 110 9.49 -11.05 4.47
C GLN A 110 8.72 -12.31 4.08
N TRP A 111 7.55 -12.15 3.45
CA TRP A 111 6.79 -13.29 2.92
C TRP A 111 7.61 -14.08 1.89
N ALA A 112 8.34 -13.39 1.00
CA ALA A 112 9.13 -14.05 -0.01
C ALA A 112 10.30 -14.84 0.59
N ALA A 113 10.93 -14.35 1.66
CA ALA A 113 11.98 -15.07 2.39
C ALA A 113 11.44 -16.32 3.09
N GLY A 114 10.19 -16.30 3.54
CA GLY A 114 9.53 -17.40 4.23
C GLY A 114 9.02 -18.53 3.32
N THR A 115 8.18 -19.39 3.91
CA THR A 115 7.52 -20.51 3.21
C THR A 115 5.99 -20.41 3.23
N ASP A 116 5.44 -19.44 3.96
CA ASP A 116 4.00 -19.28 4.14
C ASP A 116 3.27 -19.09 2.82
N PRO A 117 2.11 -19.72 2.61
CA PRO A 117 1.43 -19.71 1.31
C PRO A 117 0.81 -18.34 0.97
N ASP A 118 0.40 -17.57 1.98
CA ASP A 118 -0.38 -16.34 1.82
C ASP A 118 0.41 -15.09 2.30
N PRO A 119 0.61 -14.08 1.43
CA PRO A 119 1.20 -12.80 1.83
C PRO A 119 0.21 -11.87 2.58
N GLY A 120 -1.08 -12.17 2.58
CA GLY A 120 -2.14 -11.34 3.17
C GLY A 120 -1.89 -10.94 4.63
N PRO A 121 -1.52 -11.86 5.54
CA PRO A 121 -1.20 -11.53 6.93
C PRO A 121 -0.05 -10.53 7.07
N TYR A 122 1.01 -10.65 6.26
CA TYR A 122 2.15 -9.73 6.28
C TYR A 122 1.73 -8.31 5.85
N LEU A 123 0.95 -8.19 4.77
CA LEU A 123 0.46 -6.89 4.32
C LEU A 123 -0.50 -6.24 5.33
N ALA A 124 -1.36 -7.05 5.95
CA ALA A 124 -2.25 -6.61 7.01
C ALA A 124 -1.49 -6.05 8.21
N GLU A 125 -0.45 -6.74 8.66
CA GLU A 125 0.41 -6.31 9.76
C GLU A 125 1.18 -5.03 9.41
N ALA A 126 1.79 -4.98 8.22
CA ALA A 126 2.53 -3.83 7.73
C ALA A 126 1.67 -2.55 7.63
N VAL A 127 0.41 -2.65 7.22
CA VAL A 127 -0.50 -1.49 7.26
C VAL A 127 -0.93 -1.17 8.69
N GLY A 128 -1.05 -2.18 9.56
CA GLY A 128 -1.44 -2.04 10.96
C GLY A 128 -0.46 -1.22 11.82
N VAL A 129 0.81 -1.12 11.43
CA VAL A 129 1.80 -0.29 12.15
C VAL A 129 1.73 1.20 11.78
N LEU A 130 1.02 1.56 10.72
CA LEU A 130 0.90 2.95 10.26
C LEU A 130 -0.07 3.74 11.15
N ARG A 131 0.17 5.05 11.24
CA ARG A 131 -0.72 5.99 11.93
C ARG A 131 -1.03 7.17 11.04
N VAL A 132 -2.31 7.55 11.00
CA VAL A 132 -2.73 8.78 10.32
C VAL A 132 -2.27 9.96 11.16
N PRO A 133 -1.49 10.91 10.60
CA PRO A 133 -1.06 12.06 11.35
C PRO A 133 -2.27 12.93 11.71
N ALA A 134 -2.40 13.28 12.98
CA ALA A 134 -3.43 14.23 13.42
C ALA A 134 -3.32 15.52 12.59
N SER A 135 -4.48 16.03 12.16
CA SER A 135 -4.59 17.36 11.60
C SER A 135 -4.17 18.37 12.66
N ARG A 136 -2.92 18.82 12.61
CA ARG A 136 -2.45 19.92 13.47
C ARG A 136 -3.38 21.11 13.21
N PRO A 137 -4.11 21.63 14.22
CA PRO A 137 -4.85 22.87 14.03
C PRO A 137 -3.85 23.98 13.66
N GLY A 138 -4.28 24.88 12.77
CA GLY A 138 -3.46 25.75 11.94
C GLY A 138 -2.21 26.39 12.59
N GLY A 139 -1.17 26.53 11.77
CA GLY A 139 -0.17 27.58 11.91
C GLY A 139 -0.46 28.68 10.91
#